data_AF-A0A059AXA2-F1
#
_entry.id   AF-A0A059AXA2-F1
#
_cell.length_a   1.000
_cell.length_b   1.000
_cell.length_c   1.000
_cell.angle_alpha   90.00
_cell.angle_beta   90.00
_cell.angle_gamma   90.00
#
_symmetry.space_group_name_H-M   'P 1'
#
loop_
_entity.id
_entity.type
_entity.pdbx_description
1 polymer ?
#
loop_
_entity_poly.entity_id
_entity_poly.type
_entity_poly.pdbx_seq_one_letter_code
_entity_poly.pdbx_strand_id
1 'polypeptide(L)'
;MKASYFCVVFLLPFFLKLGSVTAGHAYCGPIPATDAELIHVAMNLEFLEAEFFLYGALGKGLDSVAPYLALGGPPPIGGKKANLDPLVQQIIEEFGYEEVGHLRAIYTRVGGIQRPLIDISAQKFATIVDSALGHRLWPPFDPYLSSVNYLLASYLIPYVGLTGYVGTIPNLSNYTTKALVAGLLGVESGQDAVIRALLYERAHEKVVPYDVTVVEFTNLFSIRRNKLGMCGIKDEGIIVPPVLGAEQRIETNVLSSNKASLSYPRTPQRS
;
A
#
# COMPACT_ATOMS: atom_id res chain seq x y z
N MET A 1 -35.88 -7.42 -78.51
CA MET A 1 -36.77 -6.60 -77.67
C MET A 1 -36.34 -6.73 -76.22
N LYS A 2 -36.15 -5.58 -75.57
CA LYS A 2 -35.96 -5.33 -74.12
C LYS A 2 -34.62 -5.74 -73.49
N ALA A 3 -34.02 -4.70 -72.89
CA ALA A 3 -32.80 -4.65 -72.11
C ALA A 3 -32.97 -5.27 -70.72
N SER A 4 -31.86 -5.63 -70.07
CA SER A 4 -31.57 -5.11 -68.73
C SER A 4 -30.11 -5.37 -68.33
N TYR A 5 -29.57 -4.40 -67.59
CA TYR A 5 -28.23 -4.33 -67.03
C TYR A 5 -28.05 -5.33 -65.86
N PHE A 6 -26.81 -5.72 -65.53
CA PHE A 6 -26.09 -5.23 -64.33
C PHE A 6 -24.99 -6.19 -63.82
N CYS A 7 -23.90 -5.57 -63.37
CA CYS A 7 -22.85 -6.00 -62.42
C CYS A 7 -21.99 -7.26 -62.67
N VAL A 8 -20.75 -6.98 -63.09
CA VAL A 8 -19.57 -7.78 -62.79
C VAL A 8 -19.32 -7.74 -61.27
N VAL A 9 -19.38 -8.89 -60.61
CA VAL A 9 -19.01 -9.08 -59.20
C VAL A 9 -17.48 -9.17 -59.12
N PHE A 10 -16.84 -8.10 -58.65
CA PHE A 10 -15.44 -8.17 -58.21
C PHE A 10 -15.39 -8.83 -56.82
N LEU A 11 -14.77 -10.02 -56.75
CA LEU A 11 -14.29 -10.62 -55.51
C LEU A 11 -13.09 -9.82 -55.00
N LEU A 12 -13.31 -9.01 -53.97
CA LEU A 12 -12.25 -8.39 -53.15
C LEU A 12 -12.33 -8.99 -51.74
N PRO A 13 -11.22 -9.45 -51.16
CA PRO A 13 -11.21 -10.04 -49.83
C PRO A 13 -11.57 -8.98 -48.79
N PHE A 14 -12.57 -9.31 -47.99
CA PHE A 14 -13.01 -8.56 -46.82
C PHE A 14 -11.89 -8.61 -45.77
N PHE A 15 -10.93 -7.68 -45.84
CA PHE A 15 -10.10 -7.38 -44.68
C PHE A 15 -11.01 -6.73 -43.64
N LEU A 16 -11.49 -7.54 -42.70
CA LEU A 16 -11.93 -7.06 -41.39
C LEU A 16 -10.77 -6.24 -40.81
N LYS A 17 -10.84 -4.91 -40.94
CA LYS A 17 -10.19 -4.03 -39.99
C LYS A 17 -10.86 -4.29 -38.65
N LEU A 18 -10.29 -5.23 -37.89
CA LEU A 18 -10.35 -5.21 -36.44
C LEU A 18 -9.83 -3.84 -36.02
N GLY A 19 -10.74 -2.88 -35.88
CA GLY A 19 -10.47 -1.70 -35.08
C GLY A 19 -10.01 -2.21 -33.74
N SER A 20 -8.73 -2.01 -33.42
CA SER A 20 -8.24 -2.20 -32.07
C SER A 20 -9.05 -1.25 -31.20
N VAL A 21 -10.06 -1.78 -30.51
CA VAL A 21 -10.67 -1.10 -29.38
C VAL A 21 -9.66 -1.21 -28.25
N THR A 22 -8.56 -0.45 -28.35
CA THR A 22 -7.83 -0.03 -27.17
C THR A 22 -8.65 1.10 -26.57
N ALA A 23 -9.77 0.75 -25.93
CA ALA A 23 -10.29 1.55 -24.84
C ALA A 23 -9.34 1.35 -23.64
N GLY A 24 -8.11 1.85 -23.77
CA GLY A 24 -7.29 2.15 -22.62
C GLY A 24 -8.08 3.17 -21.82
N HIS A 25 -8.51 2.79 -20.62
CA HIS A 25 -9.22 3.71 -19.74
C HIS A 25 -8.35 4.96 -19.57
N ALA A 26 -8.91 6.15 -19.83
CA ALA A 26 -8.24 7.45 -19.83
C ALA A 26 -7.65 7.89 -18.47
N TYR A 27 -7.52 6.97 -17.50
CA TYR A 27 -7.20 7.21 -16.10
C TYR A 27 -5.85 6.61 -15.66
N CYS A 28 -4.98 6.25 -16.61
CA CYS A 28 -3.72 5.52 -16.34
C CYS A 28 -2.45 6.23 -16.86
N GLY A 29 -2.55 7.49 -17.31
CA GLY A 29 -1.40 8.25 -17.82
C GLY A 29 -0.59 8.94 -16.70
N PRO A 30 0.68 9.29 -16.95
CA PRO A 30 1.47 10.11 -16.04
C PRO A 30 0.80 11.49 -15.88
N ILE A 31 0.72 11.98 -14.64
CA ILE A 31 0.32 13.37 -14.37
C ILE A 31 1.56 14.24 -14.49
N PRO A 32 1.48 15.39 -15.18
CA PRO A 32 2.51 16.41 -15.10
C PRO A 32 2.66 16.88 -13.65
N ALA A 33 3.75 16.48 -13.00
CA ALA A 33 4.11 16.86 -11.65
C ALA A 33 5.63 16.95 -11.56
N THR A 34 6.13 17.84 -10.73
CA THR A 34 7.54 17.92 -10.36
C THR A 34 7.92 16.76 -9.44
N ASP A 35 9.21 16.41 -9.38
CA ASP A 35 9.71 15.40 -8.44
C ASP A 35 9.32 15.71 -6.99
N ALA A 36 9.34 16.99 -6.60
CA ALA A 36 8.95 17.42 -5.26
C ALA A 36 7.47 17.11 -4.98
N GLU A 37 6.56 17.45 -5.91
CA GLU A 37 5.13 17.16 -5.77
C GLU A 37 4.87 15.65 -5.67
N LEU A 38 5.55 14.83 -6.49
CA LEU A 38 5.44 13.37 -6.44
C LEU A 38 5.92 12.81 -5.10
N ILE A 39 7.03 13.32 -4.56
CA ILE A 39 7.55 12.90 -3.25
C ILE A 39 6.66 13.40 -2.11
N HIS A 40 6.06 14.59 -2.21
CA HIS A 40 5.14 15.11 -1.20
C HIS A 40 3.86 14.29 -1.09
N VAL A 41 3.40 13.65 -2.17
CA VAL A 41 2.33 12.65 -2.09
C VAL A 41 2.76 11.50 -1.17
N ALA A 42 3.98 10.97 -1.35
CA ALA A 42 4.52 9.92 -0.50
C ALA A 42 4.72 10.39 0.95
N MET A 43 5.17 11.63 1.15
CA MET A 43 5.36 12.22 2.48
C MET A 43 4.09 12.22 3.35
N ASN A 44 2.89 12.22 2.76
CA ASN A 44 1.65 12.07 3.53
C ASN A 44 1.53 10.66 4.16
N LEU A 45 2.03 9.63 3.50
CA LEU A 45 2.05 8.26 4.01
C LEU A 45 3.09 8.10 5.11
N GLU A 46 4.26 8.70 4.92
CA GLU A 46 5.32 8.77 5.93
C GLU A 46 4.82 9.41 7.24
N PHE A 47 3.97 10.45 7.16
CA PHE A 47 3.32 10.99 8.36
C PHE A 47 2.35 9.99 9.00
N LEU A 48 1.58 9.26 8.22
CA LEU A 48 0.66 8.24 8.75
C LEU A 48 1.43 7.12 9.46
N GLU A 49 2.51 6.62 8.86
CA GLU A 49 3.34 5.55 9.41
C GLU A 49 4.09 6.02 10.66
N ALA A 50 4.76 7.18 10.60
CA ALA A 50 5.43 7.76 11.75
C ALA A 50 4.49 7.92 12.94
N GLU A 51 3.31 8.50 12.73
CA GLU A 51 2.34 8.65 13.80
C GLU A 51 1.85 7.30 14.32
N PHE A 52 1.45 6.38 13.42
CA PHE A 52 0.88 5.11 13.82
C PHE A 52 1.88 4.27 14.62
N PHE A 53 3.11 4.12 14.13
CA PHE A 53 4.17 3.33 14.77
C PHE A 53 4.65 3.96 16.09
N LEU A 54 4.89 5.27 16.13
CA LEU A 54 5.28 5.95 17.37
C LEU A 54 4.18 5.86 18.43
N TYR A 55 2.91 6.08 18.08
CA TYR A 55 1.82 5.90 19.03
C TYR A 55 1.72 4.44 19.48
N GLY A 56 1.77 3.48 18.57
CA GLY A 56 1.70 2.05 18.90
C GLY A 56 2.75 1.63 19.92
N ALA A 57 4.01 1.96 19.68
CA ALA A 57 5.11 1.58 20.55
C ALA A 57 5.23 2.43 21.83
N LEU A 58 5.06 3.75 21.73
CA LEU A 58 5.43 4.70 22.77
C LEU A 58 4.24 5.41 23.43
N GLY A 59 3.08 5.43 22.78
CA GLY A 59 1.90 6.19 23.21
C GLY A 59 1.98 7.68 22.92
N LYS A 60 2.94 8.11 22.10
CA LYS A 60 3.19 9.51 21.74
C LYS A 60 3.58 9.58 20.26
N GLY A 61 3.20 10.67 19.59
CA GLY A 61 3.44 10.85 18.15
C GLY A 61 4.67 11.68 17.80
N LEU A 62 4.72 12.11 16.55
CA LEU A 62 5.82 12.90 15.97
C LEU A 62 6.14 14.17 16.78
N ASP A 63 5.12 14.79 17.36
CA ASP A 63 5.25 16.03 18.16
C ASP A 63 6.18 15.86 19.38
N SER A 64 6.33 14.63 19.87
CA SER A 64 7.20 14.31 21.00
C SER A 64 8.64 13.98 20.61
N VAL A 65 8.90 13.72 19.32
CA VAL A 65 10.18 13.23 18.80
C VAL A 65 10.85 14.27 17.91
N ALA A 66 10.11 14.84 16.95
CA ALA A 66 10.60 15.80 15.98
C ALA A 66 9.47 16.78 15.54
N PRO A 67 8.93 17.61 16.45
CA PRO A 67 7.78 18.47 16.18
C PRO A 67 8.00 19.47 15.03
N TYR A 68 9.24 19.84 14.76
CA TYR A 68 9.59 20.74 13.66
C TYR A 68 9.24 20.17 12.28
N LEU A 69 9.18 18.83 12.14
CA LEU A 69 8.80 18.17 10.87
C LEU A 69 7.30 18.30 10.57
N ALA A 70 6.46 18.54 11.57
CA ALA A 70 5.02 18.71 11.37
C ALA A 70 4.66 20.05 10.70
N LEU A 71 5.58 21.03 10.72
CA LEU A 71 5.40 22.39 10.18
C LEU A 71 4.08 23.06 10.61
N GLY A 72 3.70 22.88 11.88
CA GLY A 72 2.46 23.42 12.45
C GLY A 72 1.19 22.65 12.08
N GLY A 73 1.31 21.46 11.48
CA GLY A 73 0.19 20.56 11.23
C GLY A 73 -0.43 20.01 12.53
N PRO A 74 -1.74 19.72 12.57
CA PRO A 74 -2.42 19.23 13.77
C PRO A 74 -1.95 17.81 14.13
N PRO A 75 -1.95 17.43 15.42
CA PRO A 75 -1.68 16.05 15.85
C PRO A 75 -2.73 15.08 15.30
N PRO A 76 -2.39 13.78 15.18
CA PRO A 76 -3.34 12.79 14.69
C PRO A 76 -4.46 12.53 15.71
N ILE A 77 -5.60 12.06 15.21
CA ILE A 77 -6.76 11.70 16.01
C ILE A 77 -6.62 10.25 16.47
N GLY A 78 -6.85 10.01 17.77
CA GLY A 78 -7.12 8.67 18.30
C GLY A 78 -5.92 7.74 18.42
N GLY A 79 -4.69 8.27 18.27
CA GLY A 79 -3.46 7.52 18.55
C GLY A 79 -3.40 7.03 20.00
N LYS A 80 -3.00 5.78 20.20
CA LYS A 80 -2.88 5.14 21.51
C LYS A 80 -1.66 4.24 21.57
N LYS A 81 -1.14 4.04 22.78
CA LYS A 81 -0.18 2.96 23.03
C LYS A 81 -0.86 1.62 22.85
N ALA A 82 -0.30 0.78 21.97
CA ALA A 82 -0.79 -0.56 21.73
C ALA A 82 -0.32 -1.52 22.83
N ASN A 83 -1.12 -2.55 23.08
CA ASN A 83 -0.74 -3.67 23.94
C ASN A 83 0.08 -4.68 23.12
N LEU A 84 1.38 -4.40 22.97
CA LEU A 84 2.31 -5.20 22.19
C LEU A 84 3.15 -6.10 23.10
N ASP A 85 3.44 -7.30 22.61
CA ASP A 85 4.46 -8.15 23.22
C ASP A 85 5.84 -7.50 23.09
N PRO A 86 6.79 -7.79 23.99
CA PRO A 86 8.09 -7.09 24.03
C PRO A 86 8.84 -7.08 22.69
N LEU A 87 8.83 -8.20 21.96
CA LEU A 87 9.46 -8.30 20.64
C LEU A 87 8.82 -7.35 19.63
N VAL A 88 7.49 -7.40 19.51
CA VAL A 88 6.75 -6.57 18.55
C VAL A 88 6.85 -5.10 18.92
N GLN A 89 6.83 -4.77 20.22
CA GLN A 89 7.00 -3.39 20.68
C GLN A 89 8.35 -2.81 20.23
N GLN A 90 9.45 -3.55 20.37
CA GLN A 90 10.79 -3.09 19.96
C GLN A 90 10.87 -2.88 18.45
N ILE A 91 10.31 -3.81 17.66
CA ILE A 91 10.27 -3.70 16.20
C ILE A 91 9.45 -2.49 15.75
N ILE A 92 8.25 -2.29 16.32
CA ILE A 92 7.40 -1.14 15.97
C ILE A 92 8.02 0.18 16.44
N GLU A 93 8.77 0.19 17.55
CA GLU A 93 9.53 1.36 17.98
C GLU A 93 10.63 1.71 16.97
N GLU A 94 11.36 0.72 16.47
CA GLU A 94 12.36 0.89 15.41
C GLU A 94 11.72 1.53 14.16
N PHE A 95 10.61 0.98 13.67
CA PHE A 95 9.91 1.51 12.50
C PHE A 95 9.48 2.96 12.72
N GLY A 96 8.91 3.26 13.89
CA GLY A 96 8.50 4.63 14.21
C GLY A 96 9.64 5.65 14.16
N TYR A 97 10.87 5.26 14.55
CA TYR A 97 12.03 6.14 14.41
C TYR A 97 12.59 6.19 12.98
N GLU A 98 12.49 5.11 12.21
CA GLU A 98 12.84 5.09 10.79
C GLU A 98 11.97 6.06 9.99
N GLU A 99 10.66 6.10 10.25
CA GLU A 99 9.74 7.06 9.58
C GLU A 99 10.04 8.52 9.92
N VAL A 100 10.47 8.80 11.15
CA VAL A 100 10.98 10.15 11.50
C VAL A 100 12.23 10.48 10.67
N GLY A 101 13.08 9.48 10.43
CA GLY A 101 14.23 9.56 9.53
C GLY A 101 13.83 9.83 8.08
N HIS A 102 12.82 9.12 7.56
CA HIS A 102 12.27 9.31 6.22
C HIS A 102 11.70 10.72 6.02
N LEU A 103 10.82 11.17 6.93
CA LEU A 103 10.29 12.53 6.94
C LEU A 103 11.41 13.59 6.93
N ARG A 104 12.45 13.40 7.75
CA ARG A 104 13.62 14.30 7.77
C ARG A 104 14.40 14.26 6.46
N ALA A 105 14.58 13.08 5.87
CA ALA A 105 15.32 12.89 4.62
C ALA A 105 14.62 13.57 3.44
N ILE A 106 13.28 13.46 3.36
CA ILE A 106 12.42 14.14 2.40
C ILE A 106 12.48 15.66 2.63
N TYR A 107 12.18 16.11 3.85
CA TYR A 107 12.21 17.53 4.24
C TYR A 107 13.49 18.22 3.81
N THR A 108 14.64 17.57 4.04
CA THR A 108 15.97 18.15 3.76
C THR A 108 16.26 18.27 2.27
N ARG A 109 15.72 17.38 1.42
CA ARG A 109 16.10 17.27 0.00
C ARG A 109 15.12 17.97 -0.94
N VAL A 110 13.83 17.96 -0.61
CA VAL A 110 12.79 18.51 -1.49
C VAL A 110 11.85 19.49 -0.75
N GLY A 111 12.17 19.84 0.49
CA GLY A 111 11.27 20.61 1.36
C GLY A 111 10.18 19.72 1.96
N GLY A 112 9.54 20.21 3.04
CA GLY A 112 8.43 19.51 3.68
C GLY A 112 7.08 20.13 3.37
N ILE A 113 6.03 19.36 3.65
CA ILE A 113 4.65 19.82 3.70
C ILE A 113 4.18 19.88 5.15
N GLN A 114 3.15 20.69 5.42
CA GLN A 114 2.46 20.66 6.69
C GLN A 114 1.84 19.28 6.91
N ARG A 115 2.06 18.67 8.08
CA ARG A 115 1.47 17.37 8.44
C ARG A 115 -0.06 17.46 8.25
N PRO A 116 -0.68 16.56 7.47
CA PRO A 116 -2.13 16.55 7.31
C PRO A 116 -2.81 16.08 8.61
N LEU A 117 -4.10 16.36 8.75
CA LEU A 117 -4.90 15.75 9.82
C LEU A 117 -5.11 14.27 9.49
N ILE A 118 -4.59 13.39 10.33
CA ILE A 118 -4.63 11.94 10.15
C ILE A 118 -5.48 11.33 11.27
N ASP A 119 -6.37 10.40 10.92
CA ASP A 119 -7.18 9.65 11.88
C ASP A 119 -6.67 8.21 11.97
N ILE A 120 -5.97 7.92 13.06
CA ILE A 120 -5.45 6.58 13.42
C ILE A 120 -6.29 5.95 14.54
N SER A 121 -7.52 6.41 14.76
CA SER A 121 -8.39 5.87 15.79
C SER A 121 -8.81 4.43 15.51
N ALA A 122 -9.06 3.66 16.57
CA ALA A 122 -9.62 2.31 16.47
C ALA A 122 -10.93 2.29 15.66
N GLN A 123 -11.76 3.32 15.78
CA GLN A 123 -13.02 3.44 15.04
C GLN A 123 -12.79 3.53 13.52
N LYS A 124 -11.74 4.25 13.09
CA LYS A 124 -11.37 4.37 11.69
C LYS A 124 -10.89 3.04 11.14
N PHE A 125 -10.02 2.34 11.87
CA PHE A 125 -9.56 0.99 11.51
C PHE A 125 -10.72 0.01 11.44
N ALA A 126 -11.62 -0.02 12.43
CA ALA A 126 -12.82 -0.86 12.41
C ALA A 126 -13.63 -0.69 11.13
N THR A 127 -13.85 0.56 10.70
CA THR A 127 -14.59 0.86 9.46
C THR A 127 -13.89 0.29 8.22
N ILE A 128 -12.55 0.38 8.16
CA ILE A 128 -11.76 -0.16 7.05
C ILE A 128 -11.84 -1.68 7.04
N VAL A 129 -11.69 -2.31 8.21
CA VAL A 129 -11.72 -3.76 8.38
C VAL A 129 -13.10 -4.33 8.04
N ASP A 130 -14.19 -3.74 8.57
CA ASP A 130 -15.56 -4.14 8.25
C ASP A 130 -15.81 -4.11 6.73
N SER A 131 -15.29 -3.06 6.08
CA SER A 131 -15.42 -2.91 4.63
C SER A 131 -14.54 -3.90 3.84
N ALA A 132 -13.43 -4.38 4.41
CA ALA A 132 -12.61 -5.44 3.81
C ALA A 132 -13.28 -6.81 3.93
N LEU A 133 -13.88 -7.08 5.09
CA LEU A 133 -14.56 -8.34 5.41
C LEU A 133 -15.98 -8.43 4.83
N GLY A 134 -16.55 -7.30 4.40
CA GLY A 134 -17.90 -7.23 3.84
C GLY A 134 -19.02 -7.33 4.88
N HIS A 135 -18.67 -7.30 6.18
CA HIS A 135 -19.62 -7.31 7.30
C HIS A 135 -18.99 -6.64 8.52
N ARG A 136 -19.83 -6.22 9.46
CA ARG A 136 -19.38 -5.58 10.70
C ARG A 136 -18.89 -6.61 11.70
N LEU A 137 -17.68 -6.42 12.23
CA LEU A 137 -17.16 -7.22 13.34
C LEU A 137 -17.78 -6.80 14.68
N TRP A 138 -17.95 -7.78 15.56
CA TRP A 138 -18.38 -7.56 16.94
C TRP A 138 -17.48 -8.32 17.92
N PRO A 139 -16.78 -7.63 18.84
CA PRO A 139 -16.61 -6.18 18.94
C PRO A 139 -15.91 -5.57 17.70
N PRO A 140 -15.98 -4.24 17.48
CA PRO A 140 -15.26 -3.58 16.39
C PRO A 140 -13.75 -3.85 16.45
N PHE A 141 -13.10 -3.95 15.29
CA PHE A 141 -11.65 -4.18 15.23
C PHE A 141 -10.89 -3.00 15.86
N ASP A 142 -10.04 -3.31 16.85
CA ASP A 142 -9.15 -2.34 17.49
C ASP A 142 -7.69 -2.71 17.19
N PRO A 143 -6.91 -1.85 16.50
CA PRO A 143 -5.51 -2.11 16.19
C PRO A 143 -4.63 -2.11 17.46
N TYR A 144 -5.03 -1.45 18.53
CA TYR A 144 -4.21 -1.25 19.73
C TYR A 144 -4.37 -2.40 20.76
N LEU A 145 -5.23 -3.39 20.48
CA LEU A 145 -5.64 -4.42 21.43
C LEU A 145 -4.56 -5.48 21.71
N SER A 146 -3.79 -5.86 20.70
CA SER A 146 -2.80 -6.95 20.77
C SER A 146 -1.74 -6.79 19.67
N SER A 147 -0.63 -7.52 19.78
CA SER A 147 0.37 -7.63 18.72
C SER A 147 -0.21 -8.07 17.37
N VAL A 148 -1.11 -9.05 17.37
CA VAL A 148 -1.70 -9.59 16.12
C VAL A 148 -2.61 -8.55 15.47
N ASN A 149 -3.46 -7.87 16.26
CA ASN A 149 -4.31 -6.80 15.77
C ASN A 149 -3.46 -5.65 15.20
N TYR A 150 -2.40 -5.29 15.91
CA TYR A 150 -1.53 -4.20 15.50
C TYR A 150 -0.80 -4.56 14.20
N LEU A 151 -0.21 -5.77 14.10
CA LEU A 151 0.43 -6.24 12.87
C LEU A 151 -0.55 -6.33 11.68
N LEU A 152 -1.80 -6.73 11.90
CA LEU A 152 -2.82 -6.72 10.84
C LEU A 152 -3.18 -5.29 10.40
N ALA A 153 -3.22 -4.34 11.32
CA ALA A 153 -3.41 -2.93 11.02
C ALA A 153 -2.19 -2.33 10.31
N SER A 154 -0.99 -2.65 10.77
CA SER A 154 0.27 -2.34 10.11
C SER A 154 0.43 -3.07 8.79
N TYR A 155 -0.29 -4.15 8.51
CA TYR A 155 -0.30 -4.70 7.15
C TYR A 155 -1.06 -3.73 6.25
N LEU A 156 -2.20 -3.18 6.68
CA LEU A 156 -3.09 -2.31 5.89
C LEU A 156 -2.43 -1.02 5.35
N ILE A 157 -1.47 -0.44 6.08
CA ILE A 157 -0.88 0.88 5.81
C ILE A 157 0.29 0.84 4.79
N PRO A 158 1.40 0.09 5.00
CA PRO A 158 2.69 0.24 4.31
C PRO A 158 2.68 -0.19 2.85
N TYR A 159 1.71 -1.04 2.50
CA TYR A 159 1.57 -1.47 1.12
C TYR A 159 1.24 -0.33 0.15
N VAL A 160 0.72 0.81 0.66
CA VAL A 160 0.48 2.01 -0.15
C VAL A 160 1.77 2.80 -0.38
N GLY A 161 2.65 2.93 0.62
CA GLY A 161 3.94 3.64 0.54
C GLY A 161 4.91 2.94 -0.41
N LEU A 162 5.16 1.65 -0.17
CA LEU A 162 6.06 0.82 -0.98
C LEU A 162 5.71 0.85 -2.47
N THR A 163 4.46 0.50 -2.79
CA THR A 163 4.02 0.44 -4.20
C THR A 163 3.94 1.82 -4.83
N GLY A 164 3.68 2.85 -4.02
CA GLY A 164 3.79 4.26 -4.40
C GLY A 164 5.20 4.63 -4.84
N TYR A 165 6.24 4.21 -4.09
CA TYR A 165 7.63 4.47 -4.46
C TYR A 165 8.03 3.75 -5.75
N VAL A 166 7.72 2.46 -5.89
CA VAL A 166 7.99 1.71 -7.13
C VAL A 166 7.34 2.37 -8.35
N GLY A 167 6.10 2.87 -8.22
CA GLY A 167 5.42 3.57 -9.31
C GLY A 167 5.86 5.02 -9.51
N THR A 168 6.46 5.65 -8.50
CA THR A 168 6.95 7.04 -8.59
C THR A 168 8.32 7.12 -9.24
N ILE A 169 9.24 6.19 -8.94
CA ILE A 169 10.63 6.21 -9.44
C ILE A 169 10.74 6.44 -10.96
N PRO A 170 9.97 5.76 -11.83
CA PRO A 170 10.06 5.98 -13.28
C PRO A 170 9.67 7.39 -13.73
N ASN A 171 8.86 8.09 -12.93
CA ASN A 171 8.34 9.42 -13.24
C ASN A 171 9.23 10.55 -12.69
N LEU A 172 10.21 10.23 -11.84
CA LEU A 172 11.18 11.20 -11.35
C LEU A 172 12.17 11.58 -12.47
N SER A 173 12.54 12.86 -12.50
CA SER A 173 13.50 13.39 -13.48
C SER A 173 14.91 13.52 -12.92
N ASN A 174 15.06 13.89 -11.65
CA ASN A 174 16.35 14.18 -11.03
C ASN A 174 16.99 12.92 -10.41
N TYR A 175 18.31 12.75 -10.58
CA TYR A 175 19.05 11.63 -10.00
C TYR A 175 19.06 11.64 -8.47
N THR A 176 19.05 12.82 -7.85
CA THR A 176 19.10 12.99 -6.39
C THR A 176 17.79 12.55 -5.74
N THR A 177 16.65 12.89 -6.35
CA THR A 177 15.31 12.49 -5.90
C THR A 177 15.08 11.00 -6.16
N LYS A 178 15.58 10.45 -7.27
CA LYS A 178 15.62 9.00 -7.51
C LYS A 178 16.41 8.27 -6.44
N ALA A 179 17.61 8.75 -6.11
CA ALA A 179 18.44 8.14 -5.07
C ALA A 179 17.78 8.20 -3.69
N LEU A 180 17.10 9.32 -3.37
CA LEU A 180 16.29 9.43 -2.15
C LEU A 180 15.19 8.37 -2.12
N VAL A 181 14.33 8.34 -3.14
CA VAL A 181 13.18 7.43 -3.18
C VAL A 181 13.62 5.96 -3.23
N ALA A 182 14.70 5.64 -3.92
CA ALA A 182 15.27 4.28 -3.90
C ALA A 182 15.82 3.89 -2.52
N GLY A 183 16.38 4.84 -1.76
CA GLY A 183 16.83 4.61 -0.39
C GLY A 183 15.66 4.35 0.57
N LEU A 184 14.60 5.16 0.48
CA LEU A 184 13.36 4.97 1.25
C LEU A 184 12.73 3.61 0.93
N LEU A 185 12.58 3.29 -0.36
CA LEU A 185 12.03 2.01 -0.84
C LEU A 185 12.70 0.79 -0.20
N GLY A 186 14.02 0.83 0.04
CA GLY A 186 14.75 -0.28 0.65
C GLY A 186 14.32 -0.57 2.09
N VAL A 187 14.13 0.47 2.90
CA VAL A 187 13.69 0.36 4.31
C VAL A 187 12.23 -0.07 4.36
N GLU A 188 11.36 0.59 3.60
CA GLU A 188 9.93 0.24 3.46
C GLU A 188 9.73 -1.24 3.08
N SER A 189 10.55 -1.75 2.16
CA SER A 189 10.50 -3.16 1.75
C SER A 189 10.86 -4.09 2.90
N GLY A 190 11.84 -3.71 3.72
CA GLY A 190 12.26 -4.48 4.89
C GLY A 190 11.18 -4.52 5.97
N GLN A 191 10.54 -3.38 6.24
CA GLN A 191 9.46 -3.29 7.21
C GLN A 191 8.23 -4.14 6.79
N ASP A 192 7.80 -4.05 5.53
CA ASP A 192 6.72 -4.91 4.99
C ASP A 192 7.07 -6.39 5.12
N ALA A 193 8.31 -6.77 4.80
CA ALA A 193 8.78 -8.15 4.93
C ALA A 193 8.74 -8.66 6.38
N VAL A 194 9.16 -7.84 7.34
CA VAL A 194 9.12 -8.17 8.77
C VAL A 194 7.68 -8.35 9.26
N ILE A 195 6.77 -7.41 8.92
CA ILE A 195 5.35 -7.52 9.27
C ILE A 195 4.75 -8.80 8.69
N ARG A 196 5.01 -9.08 7.41
CA ARG A 196 4.53 -10.30 6.73
C ARG A 196 5.09 -11.56 7.35
N ALA A 197 6.37 -11.59 7.72
CA ALA A 197 6.98 -12.75 8.36
C ALA A 197 6.35 -13.04 9.73
N LEU A 198 6.12 -12.00 10.55
CA LEU A 198 5.45 -12.14 11.85
C LEU A 198 3.99 -12.59 11.71
N LEU A 199 3.28 -12.09 10.69
CA LEU A 199 1.92 -12.56 10.39
C LEU A 199 1.91 -13.99 9.84
N TYR A 200 2.89 -14.35 9.01
CA TYR A 200 3.02 -15.69 8.43
C TYR A 200 3.28 -16.74 9.51
N GLU A 201 4.13 -16.45 10.49
CA GLU A 201 4.34 -17.29 11.67
C GLU A 201 3.02 -17.61 12.41
N ARG A 202 2.07 -16.66 12.36
CA ARG A 202 0.75 -16.74 13.03
C ARG A 202 -0.39 -17.01 12.06
N ALA A 203 -0.11 -17.45 10.83
CA ALA A 203 -1.10 -17.46 9.73
C ALA A 203 -2.41 -18.19 10.08
N HIS A 204 -2.32 -19.29 10.84
CA HIS A 204 -3.46 -20.13 11.21
C HIS A 204 -4.03 -19.82 12.61
N GLU A 205 -3.48 -18.82 13.30
CA GLU A 205 -4.02 -18.33 14.57
C GLU A 205 -5.35 -17.62 14.33
N LYS A 206 -6.34 -17.87 15.20
CA LYS A 206 -7.60 -17.12 15.22
C LYS A 206 -7.36 -15.76 15.89
N VAL A 207 -7.79 -14.69 15.24
CA VAL A 207 -7.67 -13.33 15.78
C VAL A 207 -8.78 -13.12 16.81
N VAL A 208 -8.48 -13.39 18.08
CA VAL A 208 -9.47 -13.28 19.17
C VAL A 208 -10.04 -11.87 19.24
N PRO A 209 -11.38 -11.71 19.37
CA PRO A 209 -12.41 -12.73 19.60
C PRO A 209 -13.10 -13.25 18.32
N TYR A 210 -12.58 -12.93 17.15
CA TYR A 210 -13.18 -13.29 15.88
C TYR A 210 -12.90 -14.75 15.53
N ASP A 211 -13.87 -15.41 14.92
CA ASP A 211 -13.69 -16.75 14.36
C ASP A 211 -13.00 -16.69 12.98
N VAL A 212 -12.02 -15.80 12.82
CA VAL A 212 -11.31 -15.53 11.56
C VAL A 212 -9.81 -15.62 11.82
N THR A 213 -9.10 -16.33 10.96
CA THR A 213 -7.65 -16.52 11.06
C THR A 213 -6.85 -15.34 10.50
N VAL A 214 -5.59 -15.21 10.89
CA VAL A 214 -4.68 -14.19 10.35
C VAL A 214 -4.59 -14.26 8.82
N VAL A 215 -4.48 -15.46 8.24
CA VAL A 215 -4.42 -15.63 6.78
C VAL A 215 -5.72 -15.18 6.10
N GLU A 216 -6.89 -15.45 6.69
CA GLU A 216 -8.17 -14.98 6.15
C GLU A 216 -8.26 -13.44 6.17
N PHE A 217 -7.83 -12.80 7.25
CA PHE A 217 -7.74 -11.34 7.33
C PHE A 217 -6.83 -10.77 6.24
N THR A 218 -5.60 -11.27 6.14
CA THR A 218 -4.64 -10.76 5.15
C THR A 218 -5.15 -10.94 3.72
N ASN A 219 -5.73 -12.09 3.37
CA ASN A 219 -6.32 -12.31 2.05
C ASN A 219 -7.45 -11.32 1.72
N LEU A 220 -8.35 -11.06 2.67
CA LEU A 220 -9.43 -10.09 2.49
C LEU A 220 -8.91 -8.66 2.36
N PHE A 221 -7.85 -8.31 3.11
CA PHE A 221 -7.17 -7.02 3.01
C PHE A 221 -6.50 -6.86 1.63
N SER A 222 -5.82 -7.89 1.14
CA SER A 222 -5.20 -7.90 -0.20
C SER A 222 -6.23 -7.76 -1.31
N ILE A 223 -7.37 -8.47 -1.22
CA ILE A 223 -8.50 -8.33 -2.16
C ILE A 223 -9.01 -6.89 -2.17
N ARG A 224 -9.18 -6.27 -1.00
CA ARG A 224 -9.58 -4.86 -0.89
C ARG A 224 -8.55 -3.93 -1.55
N ARG A 225 -7.26 -4.12 -1.27
CA ARG A 225 -6.18 -3.32 -1.89
C ARG A 225 -6.19 -3.42 -3.40
N ASN A 226 -6.40 -4.61 -3.95
CA ASN A 226 -6.48 -4.82 -5.39
C ASN A 226 -7.67 -4.06 -5.99
N LYS A 227 -8.83 -4.08 -5.33
CA LYS A 227 -10.01 -3.29 -5.75
C LYS A 227 -9.73 -1.78 -5.73
N LEU A 228 -9.10 -1.26 -4.68
CA LEU A 228 -8.76 0.16 -4.55
C LEU A 228 -7.66 0.60 -5.53
N GLY A 229 -6.67 -0.26 -5.78
CA GLY A 229 -5.61 -0.01 -6.77
C GLY A 229 -6.07 -0.10 -8.23
N MET A 230 -7.32 -0.56 -8.44
CA MET A 230 -8.01 -0.78 -9.71
C MET A 230 -7.32 -1.78 -10.65
N CYS A 231 -6.15 -1.43 -11.18
CA CYS A 231 -5.49 -2.19 -12.24
C CYS A 231 -4.33 -3.04 -11.70
N GLY A 232 -4.27 -4.28 -12.15
CA GLY A 232 -3.21 -5.23 -11.81
C GLY A 232 -3.29 -5.71 -10.36
N ILE A 233 -2.41 -6.63 -10.03
CA ILE A 233 -2.24 -7.08 -8.66
C ILE A 233 -1.49 -5.98 -7.92
N LYS A 234 -1.98 -5.67 -6.72
CA LYS A 234 -1.25 -4.91 -5.72
C LYS A 234 -0.67 -5.93 -4.77
N ASP A 235 -1.48 -6.79 -4.18
CA ASP A 235 -1.03 -7.71 -3.13
C ASP A 235 -1.85 -9.01 -3.16
N GLU A 236 -1.31 -10.10 -2.64
CA GLU A 236 -1.91 -11.44 -2.78
C GLU A 236 -2.18 -12.14 -1.45
N GLY A 237 -1.79 -11.52 -0.32
CA GLY A 237 -1.82 -12.14 1.00
C GLY A 237 -0.47 -12.70 1.41
N ILE A 238 -0.39 -13.30 2.59
CA ILE A 238 0.86 -13.90 3.13
C ILE A 238 1.02 -15.38 2.75
N ILE A 239 -0.07 -16.02 2.29
CA ILE A 239 -0.10 -17.38 1.73
C ILE A 239 -0.88 -17.34 0.44
N VAL A 240 -0.30 -17.89 -0.64
CA VAL A 240 -0.86 -17.87 -1.98
C VAL A 240 -0.84 -19.26 -2.60
N PRO A 241 -1.71 -19.57 -3.57
CA PRO A 241 -1.56 -20.80 -4.36
C PRO A 241 -0.21 -20.84 -5.08
N PRO A 242 0.40 -22.01 -5.32
CA PRO A 242 1.74 -22.11 -5.92
C PRO A 242 1.90 -21.34 -7.24
N VAL A 243 0.86 -21.25 -8.05
CA VAL A 243 0.87 -20.50 -9.33
C VAL A 243 1.13 -18.99 -9.18
N LEU A 244 0.91 -18.43 -7.99
CA LEU A 244 1.22 -17.03 -7.67
C LEU A 244 2.52 -16.89 -6.88
N GLY A 245 3.04 -17.95 -6.28
CA GLY A 245 4.27 -17.89 -5.51
C GLY A 245 5.54 -17.88 -6.37
N ALA A 246 6.68 -17.71 -5.70
CA ALA A 246 7.98 -17.63 -6.33
C ALA A 246 8.26 -18.84 -7.25
N GLU A 247 8.67 -18.55 -8.49
CA GLU A 247 8.92 -19.55 -9.55
C GLU A 247 7.76 -20.53 -9.78
N GLN A 248 6.54 -20.15 -9.38
CA GLN A 248 5.32 -20.94 -9.43
C GLN A 248 5.39 -22.25 -8.62
N ARG A 249 6.16 -22.27 -7.52
CA ARG A 249 6.53 -23.51 -6.80
C ARG A 249 6.15 -23.55 -5.33
N ILE A 250 5.89 -22.41 -4.69
CA ILE A 250 5.75 -22.30 -3.24
C ILE A 250 4.53 -21.47 -2.86
N GLU A 251 4.00 -21.69 -1.66
CA GLU A 251 2.81 -20.98 -1.17
C GLU A 251 3.14 -19.79 -0.28
N THR A 252 4.37 -19.69 0.23
CA THR A 252 4.80 -18.61 1.12
C THR A 252 4.92 -17.28 0.37
N ASN A 253 4.34 -16.21 0.92
CA ASN A 253 4.37 -14.87 0.30
C ASN A 253 4.76 -13.76 1.31
N VAL A 254 5.86 -14.00 2.04
CA VAL A 254 6.41 -13.02 2.99
C VAL A 254 7.11 -11.84 2.31
N LEU A 255 7.43 -11.98 1.02
CA LEU A 255 7.92 -10.91 0.15
C LEU A 255 7.00 -10.85 -1.07
N SER A 256 6.08 -9.88 -1.10
CA SER A 256 5.14 -9.77 -2.22
C SER A 256 5.84 -9.24 -3.47
N SER A 257 5.70 -9.97 -4.56
CA SER A 257 6.34 -9.63 -5.83
C SER A 257 5.62 -10.25 -7.01
N ASN A 258 5.88 -9.72 -8.21
CA ASN A 258 5.34 -10.27 -9.44
C ASN A 258 6.09 -11.53 -9.88
N LYS A 259 5.71 -12.10 -11.04
CA LYS A 259 6.33 -13.31 -11.60
C LYS A 259 7.85 -13.24 -11.81
N ALA A 260 8.43 -12.04 -11.88
CA ALA A 260 9.88 -11.82 -12.02
C ALA A 260 10.55 -11.49 -10.67
N SER A 261 9.86 -11.69 -9.55
CA SER A 261 10.29 -11.29 -8.21
C SER A 261 10.57 -9.79 -8.07
N LEU A 262 9.84 -8.95 -8.81
CA LEU A 262 9.89 -7.49 -8.70
C LEU A 262 8.67 -6.97 -7.93
N SER A 263 8.88 -5.99 -7.05
CA SER A 263 7.81 -5.34 -6.30
C SER A 263 6.73 -4.75 -7.21
N TYR A 264 5.47 -4.82 -6.78
CA TYR A 264 4.34 -4.32 -7.56
C TYR A 264 4.31 -2.78 -7.60
N PRO A 265 4.11 -2.14 -8.76
CA PRO A 265 3.92 -0.69 -8.85
C PRO A 265 2.48 -0.27 -8.53
N ARG A 266 2.33 0.93 -7.96
CA ARG A 266 1.07 1.68 -7.82
C ARG A 266 1.27 3.13 -8.25
N THR A 267 0.29 3.71 -8.94
CA THR A 267 0.41 5.11 -9.40
C THR A 267 -0.08 6.08 -8.31
N PRO A 268 0.51 7.29 -8.19
CA PRO A 268 0.16 8.27 -7.15
C PRO A 268 -1.30 8.73 -7.14
N GLN A 269 -2.05 8.60 -8.24
CA GLN A 269 -3.47 9.01 -8.30
C GLN A 269 -4.42 8.13 -7.48
N ARG A 270 -3.90 7.09 -6.83
CA ARG A 270 -4.68 5.95 -6.34
C ARG A 270 -4.38 5.62 -4.88
N SER A 271 -3.77 6.54 -4.13
CA SER A 271 -3.43 6.43 -2.70
C SER A 271 -4.67 6.64 -1.84
#